data_AF-A0A1E3JS00-F1
#
_entry.id   AF-A0A1E3JS00-F1
#
_cell.length_a   1.000
_cell.length_b   1.000
_cell.length_c   1.000
_cell.angle_alpha   90.00
_cell.angle_beta   90.00
_cell.angle_gamma   90.00
#
_symmetry.space_group_name_H-M   'P 1'
#
loop_
_entity.id
_entity.type
_entity.pdbx_description
1 polymer ?
#
loop_
_entity_poly.entity_id
_entity_poly.type
_entity_poly.pdbx_seq_one_letter_code
_entity_poly.pdbx_strand_id
1 'polypeptide(L)' 'MDRRLFLHLQGGRQISGVLRGYDMFLNLVVDSAFEELGAGQRKPAGMVYLSFSVFLFDGFVLSAEGNRAERDE' A
#
# COMPACT_ATOMS: atom_id res chain seq x y z
N MET A 1 5.98 -14.76 -5.81
CA MET A 1 6.61 -13.49 -6.28
C MET A 1 6.87 -12.67 -5.03
N ASP A 2 8.07 -12.69 -4.48
CA ASP A 2 8.37 -12.01 -3.21
C ASP A 2 9.21 -10.75 -3.50
N ARG A 3 8.56 -9.76 -4.13
CA ARG A 3 9.21 -8.46 -4.38
C ARG A 3 8.84 -7.50 -3.27
N ARG A 4 9.84 -6.80 -2.75
CA ARG A 4 9.62 -5.66 -1.85
C ARG A 4 9.14 -4.47 -2.67
N LEU A 5 8.06 -3.85 -2.22
CA LEU A 5 7.51 -2.64 -2.79
C LEU A 5 7.68 -1.49 -1.82
N PHE A 6 7.85 -0.30 -2.39
CA PHE A 6 7.76 0.97 -1.70
C PHE A 6 6.68 1.79 -2.38
N LEU A 7 5.63 2.14 -1.65
CA LEU A 7 4.42 2.74 -2.17
C LEU A 7 4.20 4.10 -1.53
N HIS A 8 4.09 5.13 -2.39
CA HIS A 8 3.66 6.46 -1.99
C HIS A 8 2.14 6.53 -2.11
N LEU A 9 1.47 6.77 -0.99
CA LEU A 9 0.03 6.92 -0.91
C LEU A 9 -0.34 8.39 -0.78
N GLN A 10 -1.61 8.69 -1.02
CA GLN A 10 -2.14 10.03 -0.78
C GLN A 10 -2.04 10.42 0.70
N GLY A 11 -2.01 11.74 0.94
CA GLY A 11 -1.84 12.29 2.29
C GLY A 11 -0.42 12.17 2.85
N GLY A 12 0.59 12.00 1.99
CA GLY A 12 2.01 11.94 2.40
C GLY A 12 2.40 10.64 3.11
N ARG A 13 1.57 9.61 3.02
CA ARG A 13 1.81 8.31 3.64
C ARG A 13 2.71 7.46 2.76
N GLN A 14 3.62 6.74 3.37
CA GLN A 14 4.54 5.84 2.69
C GLN A 14 4.41 4.46 3.31
N ILE A 15 4.28 3.43 2.47
CA ILE A 15 4.22 2.03 2.93
C ILE A 15 5.30 1.23 2.22
N SER A 16 6.01 0.42 2.98
CA SER A 16 6.95 -0.58 2.47
C SER A 16 6.47 -1.98 2.84
N GLY A 17 6.67 -2.98 1.99
CA GLY A 17 6.23 -4.35 2.29
C GLY A 17 6.51 -5.35 1.17
N VAL A 18 6.07 -6.59 1.33
CA VAL A 18 6.26 -7.65 0.32
C VAL A 18 4.97 -7.86 -0.46
N LEU A 19 5.02 -7.69 -1.78
CA LEU A 19 3.88 -7.99 -2.64
C LEU A 19 3.61 -9.49 -2.64
N ARG A 20 2.37 -9.90 -2.36
CA ARG A 20 1.94 -11.30 -2.40
C ARG A 20 1.08 -11.61 -3.62
N GLY A 21 0.28 -10.64 -4.06
CA GLY A 21 -0.62 -10.80 -5.20
C GLY A 21 -1.14 -9.46 -5.71
N TYR A 22 -1.56 -9.46 -6.96
CA TYR A 22 -2.25 -8.35 -7.61
C TYR A 22 -3.28 -8.87 -8.61
N ASP A 23 -4.26 -8.05 -8.95
CA ASP A 23 -5.29 -8.35 -9.96
C ASP A 23 -5.25 -7.36 -11.15
N MET A 24 -6.13 -7.58 -12.14
CA MET A 24 -6.26 -6.73 -13.33
C MET A 24 -6.74 -5.31 -13.00
N PHE A 25 -7.33 -5.10 -11.82
CA PHE A 25 -7.76 -3.80 -11.32
C PHE A 25 -6.67 -3.11 -10.48
N LEU A 26 -5.47 -3.68 -10.44
CA LEU A 26 -4.32 -3.21 -9.66
C LEU A 26 -4.56 -3.18 -8.14
N ASN A 27 -5.52 -3.95 -7.62
CA ASN A 27 -5.58 -4.15 -6.17
C ASN A 27 -4.36 -4.96 -5.73
N LEU A 28 -3.64 -4.47 -4.72
CA LEU A 28 -2.41 -5.12 -4.22
C LEU A 28 -2.66 -5.75 -2.86
N VAL A 29 -2.14 -6.97 -2.68
CA VAL A 29 -2.01 -7.62 -1.38
C VAL A 29 -0.56 -7.51 -0.95
N VAL A 30 -0.32 -6.71 0.09
CA VAL A 30 1.02 -6.49 0.66
C VAL A 30 1.08 -7.14 2.02
N ASP A 31 2.04 -8.03 2.23
CA ASP A 31 2.28 -8.71 3.50
C ASP A 31 3.53 -8.15 4.18
N SER A 32 3.60 -8.31 5.50
CA SER A 32 4.64 -7.74 6.35
C SER A 32 4.90 -6.25 6.07
N ALA A 33 3.82 -5.49 5.91
CA ALA A 33 3.87 -4.08 5.57
C ALA A 33 4.28 -3.22 6.79
N PHE A 34 5.01 -2.15 6.51
CA PHE A 34 5.42 -1.11 7.43
C PHE A 34 4.98 0.24 6.88
N GLU A 35 4.33 1.03 7.72
CA GLU A 35 4.07 2.44 7.46
C GLU A 35 5.30 3.25 7.86
N GLU A 36 5.89 3.97 6.90
CA GLU A 36 7.04 4.85 7.15
C GLU A 36 6.49 6.18 7.68
N LEU A 37 6.62 6.39 8.98
CA LEU A 37 6.40 7.68 9.60
C LEU A 37 7.71 8.47 9.44
N GLY A 38 7.61 9.74 9.07
CA GLY A 38 8.80 10.59 8.84
C GLY A 38 9.85 10.52 9.94
N ALA A 39 11.09 10.92 9.64
CA ALA A 39 12.24 10.81 10.53
C ALA A 39 12.69 9.36 10.84
N GLY A 40 12.47 8.43 9.89
CA GLY A 40 12.99 7.06 9.95
C GLY A 40 12.22 6.11 10.87
N GLN A 41 11.06 6.54 11.38
CA GLN A 41 10.21 5.67 12.19
C GLN A 41 9.36 4.77 11.29
N ARG A 42 9.21 3.50 11.69
CA ARG A 42 8.38 2.53 10.97
C ARG A 42 7.37 1.92 11.91
N LYS A 43 6.09 1.94 11.52
CA LYS A 43 5.02 1.28 12.26
C LYS A 43 4.61 0.00 11.52
N PRO A 44 4.63 -1.17 12.17
CA PRO A 44 4.14 -2.39 11.55
C PRO A 44 2.64 -2.26 11.27
N ALA A 45 2.25 -2.58 10.03
CA ALA A 45 0.87 -2.57 9.56
C ALA A 45 0.34 -3.99 9.25
N GLY A 46 1.22 -4.99 9.16
CA GLY A 46 0.84 -6.38 8.92
C GLY A 46 0.47 -6.64 7.46
N MET A 47 -0.61 -7.37 7.22
CA MET A 47 -1.15 -7.57 5.87
C MET A 47 -2.08 -6.41 5.52
N VAL A 48 -1.80 -5.74 4.40
CA VAL A 48 -2.52 -4.57 3.92
C VAL A 48 -3.06 -4.83 2.53
N TYR A 49 -4.34 -4.49 2.35
CA TYR A 49 -4.99 -4.52 1.04
C TYR A 49 -5.07 -3.08 0.54
N LEU A 50 -4.50 -2.86 -0.64
CA LEU A 50 -4.46 -1.54 -1.27
C LEU A 50 -5.34 -1.58 -2.50
N SER A 51 -6.39 -0.76 -2.49
CA SER A 51 -7.21 -0.54 -3.67
C SER A 51 -6.87 0.82 -4.25
N PHE A 52 -6.59 0.84 -5.55
CA PHE A 52 -6.27 2.06 -6.27
C PHE A 52 -7.53 2.60 -6.91
N SER A 53 -7.95 3.80 -6.50
CA SER A 53 -8.95 4.56 -7.25
C SER A 53 -8.21 5.40 -8.30
N VAL A 54 -8.46 5.09 -9.57
CA VAL A 54 -7.90 5.84 -10.70
C VAL A 54 -8.62 7.19 -10.79
N PHE A 55 -7.94 8.27 -10.41
CA PHE A 55 -8.36 9.64 -10.75
C PHE A 55 -7.42 10.17 -11.83
N LEU A 56 -7.96 10.45 -13.02
CA LEU A 56 -7.19 10.94 -14.16
C LEU A 56 -7.28 12.47 -14.24
N PHE A 57 -6.24 13.18 -13.80
CA PHE A 57 -6.02 14.60 -14.06
C PHE A 57 -4.57 14.79 -14.52
N ASP A 58 -4.38 15.42 -15.68
CA ASP A 58 -3.10 15.88 -16.26
C ASP A 58 -1.86 14.98 -16.03
N GLY A 59 -1.93 13.73 -16.51
CA GLY A 59 -0.74 12.88 -16.66
C GLY A 59 -0.43 11.99 -15.45
N PHE A 60 -1.37 11.10 -15.13
CA PHE A 60 -1.20 9.84 -14.37
C PHE A 60 -0.71 9.95 -12.91
N VAL A 61 -1.67 9.97 -11.98
CA VAL A 61 -1.46 9.68 -10.56
C VAL A 61 -2.33 8.48 -10.18
N LEU A 62 -1.70 7.34 -9.84
CA LEU A 62 -2.39 6.22 -9.21
C LEU A 62 -2.49 6.49 -7.71
N SER A 63 -3.71 6.72 -7.22
CA SER A 63 -4.02 6.95 -5.80
C SER A 63 -4.49 5.66 -5.15
N ALA A 64 -3.82 5.19 -4.10
CA ALA A 64 -4.28 4.08 -3.27
C ALA A 64 -4.72 4.54 -1.88
N GLU A 65 -5.85 4.02 -1.43
CA GLU A 65 -6.24 4.02 -0.02
C GLU A 65 -5.91 2.64 0.56
N GLY A 66 -5.01 2.62 1.54
CA GLY A 66 -4.65 1.39 2.26
C GLY A 66 -5.60 1.16 3.42
N ASN A 67 -6.44 0.13 3.32
CA ASN A 67 -7.26 -0.31 4.43
C ASN A 67 -6.48 -1.35 5.26
N ARG A 68 -6.40 -1.17 6.57
CA ARG A 68 -5.82 -2.19 7.46
C ARG A 68 -6.82 -3.33 7.51
N ALA A 69 -6.41 -4.54 7.14
CA ALA A 69 -7.22 -5.72 7.39
C ALA A 69 -7.19 -5.98 8.89
N GLU A 70 -8.25 -5.59 9.58
CA GLU A 70 -8.55 -6.11 10.90
C GLU A 70 -8.83 -7.61 10.72
N ARG A 71 -8.00 -8.44 11.34
CA ARG A 71 -8.32 -9.86 11.50
C ARG A 71 -9.46 -9.92 12.51
N ASP A 72 -10.67 -10.09 12.02
CA ASP A 72 -11.72 -10.68 12.84
C ASP A 72 -11.28 -12.11 13.18
N GLU A 73 -11.18 -12.39 14.48
CA GLU A 73 -10.76 -13.69 15.06
C GLU A 73 -11.68 -14.86 14.65
#